data_AF-M1ASF8-F1
#
_entry.id   AF-M1ASF8-F1
#
_cell.length_a   1.000
_cell.length_b   1.000
_cell.length_c   1.000
_cell.angle_alpha   90.00
_cell.angle_beta   90.00
_cell.angle_gamma   90.00
#
_symmetry.space_group_name_H-M   'P 1'
#
loop_
_entity.id
_entity.type
_entity.pdbx_description
1 polymer ?
#
loop_
_entity_poly.entity_id
_entity_poly.type
_entity_poly.pdbx_seq_one_letter_code
_entity_poly.pdbx_strand_id
1 'polypeptide(L)'
;MAFVDSILTSRQISQGNACHSSESEPASRAVLMMIYSPSKYISSKARFILSEVLALKGKDYVGYLLDSLKAASSGNKFGIPSNFRLVISLTSLACYSALPKYQKHVIQHGGINILSSFISWWFDNPVHLNRSSVAPHVQSHFSGRTCCWPSSEDWEGEDMLLLFGLVALAELINAEDRCGIFQNQMELRAAFIRDLQEICINNSYSGPRWYAAYILRHLGLYGFPSKFGREFRELLTDNEHSDVELIIKNQEPVRVHGVILLVRCPSLLPPEELLKEKTFDSSYKQDSDSCNRLITKVRLSAHVDCQSLTKLLEYIYSGSFEAGEDLVKKLKILAKHCNLQSLVQLLCGSNLKWGTPFPSFDFTSALEPAGRNFSDIILEAETSGPSNQDCSSCSISVLHLHVHKVILWPSCEYLRALFQSGMQESHSLTIKVPVCWDSLVKLVSWFYSGELPRPISGCLWDNLSKEEKLRELEPYVELCSLAQFWLLEDLHEKCFRLIVSILDSCQYLSIKIIQMAANLNQWKLVEVAAEYLSPMYHHLRNSSEFDALDEHLIEIIRAASVQFSQRNGHLVTLT
;
A
#
# COMPACT_ATOMS: atom_id res chain seq x y z
N MET A 1 -2.46 30.89 -23.42
CA MET A 1 -1.98 30.68 -24.80
C MET A 1 -1.23 29.36 -24.91
N ALA A 2 -0.07 29.18 -24.27
CA ALA A 2 0.71 27.91 -24.30
C ALA A 2 -0.10 26.62 -24.04
N PHE A 3 -1.12 26.65 -23.17
CA PHE A 3 -2.06 25.52 -22.96
C PHE A 3 -2.90 25.15 -24.20
N VAL A 4 -3.34 26.13 -24.98
CA VAL A 4 -4.11 25.85 -26.21
C VAL A 4 -3.16 25.39 -27.29
N ASP A 5 -1.97 26.00 -27.34
CA ASP A 5 -0.92 25.60 -28.28
C ASP A 5 -0.50 24.15 -28.04
N SER A 6 -0.40 23.68 -26.78
CA SER A 6 -0.08 22.27 -26.50
C SER A 6 -1.09 21.27 -27.09
N ILE A 7 -2.38 21.59 -27.05
CA ILE A 7 -3.46 20.77 -27.64
C ILE A 7 -3.36 20.79 -29.18
N LEU A 8 -3.04 21.93 -29.78
CA LEU A 8 -2.90 22.07 -31.23
C LEU A 8 -1.64 21.37 -31.73
N THR A 9 -0.53 21.51 -31.03
CA THR A 9 0.72 20.82 -31.31
C THR A 9 0.54 19.32 -31.18
N SER A 10 -0.17 18.82 -30.17
CA SER A 10 -0.43 17.37 -30.02
C SER A 10 -1.22 16.77 -31.19
N ARG A 11 -2.05 17.56 -31.89
CA ARG A 11 -2.72 17.13 -33.14
C ARG A 11 -1.74 16.88 -34.27
N GLN A 12 -0.64 17.62 -34.31
CA GLN A 12 0.36 17.60 -35.36
C GLN A 12 1.52 16.63 -35.10
N ILE A 13 1.60 16.04 -33.89
CA ILE A 13 2.60 15.02 -33.56
C ILE A 13 2.19 13.69 -34.23
N SER A 14 2.45 13.61 -35.52
CA SER A 14 2.61 12.36 -36.26
C SER A 14 4.10 12.22 -36.58
N GLN A 15 4.83 11.52 -35.70
CA GLN A 15 6.24 11.13 -35.84
C GLN A 15 7.29 12.27 -35.74
N GLY A 16 8.15 12.22 -34.71
CA GLY A 16 9.56 12.64 -34.84
C GLY A 16 10.04 13.99 -34.27
N ASN A 17 9.19 14.98 -33.95
CA ASN A 17 9.69 16.29 -33.49
C ASN A 17 9.74 16.42 -31.95
N ALA A 18 10.88 16.05 -31.36
CA ALA A 18 11.15 16.19 -29.92
C ALA A 18 11.13 17.66 -29.42
N CYS A 19 11.40 18.64 -30.29
CA CYS A 19 11.61 20.04 -29.88
C CYS A 19 10.35 20.77 -29.39
N HIS A 20 9.16 20.48 -29.93
CA HIS A 20 7.90 21.10 -29.47
C HIS A 20 7.19 20.31 -28.34
N SER A 21 7.68 19.10 -28.07
CA SER A 21 7.15 18.23 -27.01
C SER A 21 7.61 18.65 -25.61
N SER A 22 8.76 19.30 -25.49
CA SER A 22 9.31 19.71 -24.19
C SER A 22 8.40 20.73 -23.47
N GLU A 23 7.84 21.72 -24.15
CA GLU A 23 7.09 22.80 -23.47
C GLU A 23 5.61 22.48 -23.23
N SER A 24 5.05 21.53 -23.99
CA SER A 24 3.61 21.28 -24.06
C SER A 24 3.05 20.58 -22.80
N GLU A 25 3.76 19.59 -22.25
CA GLU A 25 3.35 18.95 -20.98
C GLU A 25 3.50 19.91 -19.79
N PRO A 26 4.64 20.60 -19.57
CA PRO A 26 4.81 21.50 -18.44
C PRO A 26 3.78 22.62 -18.42
N ALA A 27 3.45 23.20 -19.59
CA ALA A 27 2.41 24.22 -19.69
C ALA A 27 1.03 23.69 -19.29
N SER A 28 0.66 22.49 -19.79
CA SER A 28 -0.63 21.87 -19.50
C SER A 28 -0.76 21.51 -18.01
N ARG A 29 0.31 20.95 -17.44
CA ARG A 29 0.41 20.59 -16.03
C ARG A 29 0.40 21.80 -15.11
N ALA A 30 1.11 22.88 -15.45
CA ALA A 30 1.10 24.11 -14.66
C ALA A 30 -0.32 24.67 -14.55
N VAL A 31 -1.09 24.65 -15.63
CA VAL A 31 -2.51 25.05 -15.61
C VAL A 31 -3.32 24.14 -14.69
N LEU A 32 -3.14 22.82 -14.79
CA LEU A 32 -3.81 21.86 -13.91
C LEU A 32 -3.49 22.15 -12.43
N MET A 33 -2.21 22.28 -12.09
CA MET A 33 -1.77 22.57 -10.71
C MET A 33 -2.30 23.91 -10.19
N MET A 34 -2.40 24.94 -11.04
CA MET A 34 -3.01 26.21 -10.65
C MET A 34 -4.52 26.05 -10.37
N ILE A 35 -5.25 25.26 -11.15
CA ILE A 35 -6.66 24.95 -10.92
C ILE A 35 -6.86 24.24 -9.56
N TYR A 36 -5.98 23.31 -9.21
CA TYR A 36 -6.02 22.56 -7.94
C TYR A 36 -5.17 23.18 -6.83
N SER A 37 -4.77 24.46 -6.98
CA SER A 37 -4.01 25.16 -5.96
C SER A 37 -4.78 25.24 -4.64
N PRO A 38 -4.13 25.06 -3.48
CA PRO A 38 -4.77 25.29 -2.19
C PRO A 38 -5.17 26.75 -1.97
N SER A 39 -4.60 27.69 -2.75
CA SER A 39 -5.02 29.09 -2.75
C SER A 39 -6.30 29.26 -3.55
N LYS A 40 -7.40 29.60 -2.86
CA LYS A 40 -8.70 29.92 -3.48
C LYS A 40 -8.59 31.03 -4.52
N TYR A 41 -7.69 32.00 -4.32
CA TYR A 41 -7.44 33.07 -5.28
C TYR A 41 -6.80 32.54 -6.56
N ILE A 42 -5.71 31.75 -6.45
CA ILE A 42 -5.02 31.17 -7.61
C ILE A 42 -5.97 30.23 -8.36
N SER A 43 -6.63 29.33 -7.65
CA SER A 43 -7.58 28.36 -8.23
C SER A 43 -8.72 29.05 -8.98
N SER A 44 -9.37 30.05 -8.37
CA SER A 44 -10.48 30.76 -9.02
C SER A 44 -10.02 31.59 -10.21
N LYS A 45 -8.88 32.29 -10.09
CA LYS A 45 -8.32 33.10 -11.18
C LYS A 45 -7.85 32.24 -12.35
N ALA A 46 -7.24 31.08 -12.08
CA ALA A 46 -6.81 30.14 -13.10
C ALA A 46 -8.01 29.58 -13.89
N ARG A 47 -9.08 29.15 -13.20
CA ARG A 47 -10.31 28.69 -13.87
C ARG A 47 -10.95 29.80 -14.72
N PHE A 48 -11.00 31.03 -14.21
CA PHE A 48 -11.53 32.18 -14.94
C PHE A 48 -10.72 32.46 -16.21
N ILE A 49 -9.40 32.62 -16.09
CA ILE A 49 -8.52 32.91 -17.24
C ILE A 49 -8.60 31.77 -18.27
N LEU A 50 -8.58 30.52 -17.82
CA LEU A 50 -8.68 29.39 -18.74
C LEU A 50 -10.02 29.38 -19.49
N SER A 51 -11.12 29.72 -18.81
CA SER A 51 -12.44 29.81 -19.45
C SER A 51 -12.48 30.88 -20.53
N GLU A 52 -11.84 32.03 -20.32
CA GLU A 52 -11.72 33.10 -21.32
C GLU A 52 -10.88 32.67 -22.52
N VAL A 53 -9.72 32.04 -22.26
CA VAL A 53 -8.84 31.52 -23.31
C VAL A 53 -9.54 30.49 -24.19
N LEU A 54 -10.42 29.67 -23.61
CA LEU A 54 -11.15 28.63 -24.32
C LEU A 54 -12.45 29.13 -24.99
N ALA A 55 -12.86 30.38 -24.78
CA ALA A 55 -14.20 30.85 -25.13
C ALA A 55 -14.55 30.72 -26.62
N LEU A 56 -13.57 30.90 -27.52
CA LEU A 56 -13.79 30.94 -28.97
C LEU A 56 -13.77 29.55 -29.64
N LYS A 57 -12.81 28.68 -29.30
CA LYS A 57 -12.58 27.37 -29.96
C LYS A 57 -12.54 26.17 -29.02
N GLY A 58 -12.72 26.38 -27.72
CA GLY A 58 -12.53 25.33 -26.71
C GLY A 58 -13.42 24.10 -26.90
N LYS A 59 -14.66 24.28 -27.37
CA LYS A 59 -15.59 23.15 -27.60
C LYS A 59 -15.10 22.21 -28.70
N ASP A 60 -14.46 22.75 -29.74
CA ASP A 60 -13.95 21.99 -30.89
C ASP A 60 -12.76 21.09 -30.50
N TYR A 61 -12.12 21.39 -29.36
CA TYR A 61 -11.00 20.60 -28.85
C TYR A 61 -11.46 19.33 -28.11
N VAL A 62 -12.63 19.36 -27.46
CA VAL A 62 -13.13 18.24 -26.65
C VAL A 62 -13.29 16.96 -27.45
N GLY A 63 -13.88 17.02 -28.66
CA GLY A 63 -14.06 15.84 -29.51
C GLY A 63 -12.73 15.14 -29.81
N TYR A 64 -11.72 15.91 -30.22
CA TYR A 64 -10.38 15.38 -30.49
C TYR A 64 -9.71 14.74 -29.27
N LEU A 65 -9.84 15.35 -28.09
CA LEU A 65 -9.25 14.82 -26.87
C LEU A 65 -9.88 13.47 -26.53
N LEU A 66 -11.21 13.38 -26.62
CA LEU A 66 -11.97 12.16 -26.36
C LEU A 66 -11.73 11.07 -27.41
N ASP A 67 -11.65 11.42 -28.69
CA ASP A 67 -11.37 10.47 -29.77
C ASP A 67 -9.95 9.89 -29.66
N SER A 68 -8.99 10.69 -29.16
CA SER A 68 -7.64 10.20 -28.87
C SER A 68 -7.66 9.11 -27.78
N LEU A 69 -8.48 9.27 -26.74
CA LEU A 69 -8.62 8.23 -25.71
C LEU A 69 -9.33 6.98 -26.22
N LYS A 70 -10.42 7.15 -26.99
CA LYS A 70 -11.13 6.03 -27.62
C LYS A 70 -10.20 5.20 -28.52
N ALA A 71 -9.36 5.86 -29.30
CA ALA A 71 -8.40 5.18 -30.17
C ALA A 71 -7.45 4.28 -29.35
N ALA A 72 -6.93 4.78 -28.23
CA ALA A 72 -6.06 4.01 -27.33
C ALA A 72 -6.79 2.79 -26.73
N SER A 73 -8.01 2.97 -26.21
CA SER A 73 -8.75 1.88 -25.55
C SER A 73 -9.32 0.84 -26.52
N SER A 74 -9.42 1.17 -27.82
CA SER A 74 -9.99 0.27 -28.85
C SER A 74 -9.07 -0.89 -29.29
N GLY A 75 -7.82 -0.95 -28.79
CA GLY A 75 -6.86 -2.02 -29.08
C GLY A 75 -6.36 -2.08 -30.54
N ASN A 76 -6.75 -1.12 -31.38
CA ASN A 76 -6.35 -1.10 -32.78
C ASN A 76 -4.88 -0.65 -32.89
N LYS A 77 -3.96 -1.59 -33.17
CA LYS A 77 -2.51 -1.33 -33.24
C LYS A 77 -2.14 -0.27 -34.29
N PHE A 78 -2.99 -0.06 -35.29
CA PHE A 78 -2.88 1.04 -36.25
C PHE A 78 -3.60 2.28 -35.69
N GLY A 79 -2.84 3.21 -35.12
CA GLY A 79 -3.37 4.52 -34.68
C GLY A 79 -3.36 4.78 -33.18
N ILE A 80 -2.70 3.95 -32.36
CA ILE A 80 -2.47 4.23 -30.93
C ILE A 80 -1.75 5.59 -30.80
N PRO A 81 -2.33 6.58 -30.12
CA PRO A 81 -1.67 7.85 -29.88
C PRO A 81 -0.36 7.62 -29.11
N SER A 82 0.67 8.42 -29.40
CA SER A 82 1.89 8.37 -28.58
C SER A 82 1.57 8.63 -27.11
N ASN A 83 2.33 8.01 -26.21
CA ASN A 83 2.24 8.22 -24.76
C ASN A 83 2.21 9.72 -24.39
N PHE A 84 3.04 10.51 -25.07
CA PHE A 84 3.06 11.97 -24.96
C PHE A 84 1.71 12.63 -25.30
N ARG A 85 1.09 12.21 -26.42
CA ARG A 85 -0.23 12.71 -26.83
C ARG A 85 -1.31 12.32 -25.82
N LEU A 86 -1.22 11.13 -25.22
CA LEU A 86 -2.15 10.71 -24.16
C LEU A 86 -2.00 11.58 -22.90
N VAL A 87 -0.76 11.86 -22.46
CA VAL A 87 -0.51 12.73 -21.30
C VAL A 87 -1.12 14.12 -21.50
N ILE A 88 -0.87 14.76 -22.65
CA ILE A 88 -1.49 16.06 -22.97
C ILE A 88 -3.02 15.91 -23.01
N SER A 89 -3.53 14.89 -23.69
CA SER A 89 -4.98 14.73 -23.85
C SER A 89 -5.70 14.61 -22.51
N LEU A 90 -5.16 13.79 -21.60
CA LEU A 90 -5.72 13.56 -20.27
C LEU A 90 -5.55 14.79 -19.37
N THR A 91 -4.37 15.43 -19.37
CA THR A 91 -4.12 16.65 -18.58
C THR A 91 -5.06 17.76 -19.02
N SER A 92 -5.23 17.94 -20.33
CA SER A 92 -6.19 18.89 -20.89
C SER A 92 -7.62 18.51 -20.50
N LEU A 93 -8.04 17.25 -20.68
CA LEU A 93 -9.38 16.81 -20.26
C LEU A 93 -9.65 17.05 -18.77
N ALA A 94 -8.67 16.83 -17.90
CA ALA A 94 -8.78 17.15 -16.48
C ALA A 94 -9.00 18.66 -16.25
N CYS A 95 -8.28 19.52 -16.98
CA CYS A 95 -8.51 20.97 -16.95
C CYS A 95 -9.91 21.36 -17.45
N TYR A 96 -10.38 20.77 -18.56
CA TYR A 96 -11.72 21.01 -19.10
C TYR A 96 -12.82 20.55 -18.13
N SER A 97 -12.63 19.41 -17.51
CA SER A 97 -13.59 18.81 -16.57
C SER A 97 -13.74 19.66 -15.31
N ALA A 98 -12.68 20.35 -14.89
CA ALA A 98 -12.70 21.29 -13.76
C ALA A 98 -13.36 22.65 -14.07
N LEU A 99 -13.79 22.90 -15.32
CA LEU A 99 -14.48 24.12 -15.74
C LEU A 99 -15.99 23.88 -15.92
N PRO A 100 -16.87 24.53 -15.14
CA PRO A 100 -18.31 24.29 -15.20
C PRO A 100 -18.93 24.42 -16.61
N LYS A 101 -18.45 25.39 -17.41
CA LYS A 101 -18.93 25.64 -18.78
C LYS A 101 -18.62 24.48 -19.74
N TYR A 102 -17.50 23.79 -19.55
CA TYR A 102 -17.03 22.73 -20.44
C TYR A 102 -17.36 21.34 -19.92
N GLN A 103 -17.53 21.18 -18.62
CA GLN A 103 -17.91 19.92 -17.98
C GLN A 103 -19.17 19.30 -18.60
N LYS A 104 -20.25 20.08 -18.75
CA LYS A 104 -21.48 19.63 -19.42
C LYS A 104 -21.23 19.19 -20.87
N HIS A 105 -20.37 19.91 -21.58
CA HIS A 105 -20.00 19.58 -22.96
C HIS A 105 -19.22 18.26 -23.04
N VAL A 106 -18.26 18.04 -22.13
CA VAL A 106 -17.52 16.77 -22.04
C VAL A 106 -18.44 15.59 -21.73
N ILE A 107 -19.38 15.76 -20.78
CA ILE A 107 -20.39 14.73 -20.44
C ILE A 107 -21.26 14.40 -21.66
N GLN A 108 -21.79 15.42 -22.35
CA GLN A 108 -22.63 15.23 -23.55
C GLN A 108 -21.91 14.49 -24.68
N HIS A 109 -20.60 14.60 -24.78
CA HIS A 109 -19.78 13.87 -25.74
C HIS A 109 -19.35 12.47 -25.25
N GLY A 110 -19.93 11.97 -24.16
CA GLY A 110 -19.68 10.63 -23.61
C GLY A 110 -18.40 10.54 -22.77
N GLY A 111 -17.88 11.66 -22.26
CA GLY A 111 -16.59 11.72 -21.57
C GLY A 111 -16.45 10.75 -20.39
N ILE A 112 -17.53 10.54 -19.62
CA ILE A 112 -17.53 9.59 -18.50
C ILE A 112 -17.29 8.16 -18.99
N ASN A 113 -18.08 7.68 -19.95
CA ASN A 113 -17.92 6.33 -20.50
C ASN A 113 -16.54 6.13 -21.12
N ILE A 114 -16.04 7.12 -21.85
CA ILE A 114 -14.73 7.06 -22.51
C ILE A 114 -13.59 6.99 -21.48
N LEU A 115 -13.65 7.81 -20.42
CA LEU A 115 -12.64 7.81 -19.37
C LEU A 115 -12.69 6.52 -18.54
N SER A 116 -13.88 6.02 -18.22
CA SER A 116 -14.04 4.73 -17.53
C SER A 116 -13.46 3.58 -18.36
N SER A 117 -13.78 3.52 -19.66
CA SER A 117 -13.19 2.54 -20.58
C SER A 117 -11.68 2.68 -20.71
N PHE A 118 -11.15 3.90 -20.71
CA PHE A 118 -9.71 4.14 -20.72
C PHE A 118 -9.04 3.65 -19.43
N ILE A 119 -9.64 3.88 -18.26
CA ILE A 119 -9.10 3.44 -16.96
C ILE A 119 -9.09 1.91 -16.88
N SER A 120 -10.17 1.22 -17.26
CA SER A 120 -10.20 -0.24 -17.30
C SER A 120 -9.20 -0.80 -18.33
N TRP A 121 -9.08 -0.17 -19.50
CA TRP A 121 -8.04 -0.54 -20.49
C TRP A 121 -6.61 -0.39 -19.95
N TRP A 122 -6.33 0.72 -19.25
CA TRP A 122 -5.03 0.96 -18.62
C TRP A 122 -4.74 -0.09 -17.56
N PHE A 123 -5.76 -0.55 -16.82
CA PHE A 123 -5.62 -1.59 -15.83
C PHE A 123 -5.14 -2.92 -16.45
N ASP A 124 -5.70 -3.30 -17.59
CA ASP A 124 -5.27 -4.49 -18.34
C ASP A 124 -3.93 -4.30 -19.09
N ASN A 125 -3.51 -3.05 -19.32
CA ASN A 125 -2.35 -2.69 -20.13
C ASN A 125 -1.58 -1.52 -19.47
N PRO A 126 -0.95 -1.72 -18.30
CA PRO A 126 -0.33 -0.63 -17.56
C PRO A 126 0.81 -0.01 -18.36
N VAL A 127 0.72 1.30 -18.54
CA VAL A 127 1.77 2.12 -19.19
C VAL A 127 2.35 3.05 -18.15
N HIS A 128 3.52 2.67 -17.62
CA HIS A 128 4.28 3.46 -16.66
C HIS A 128 5.14 4.51 -17.38
N LEU A 129 4.90 5.78 -17.06
CA LEU A 129 5.57 6.96 -17.58
C LEU A 129 5.97 7.87 -16.43
N ASN A 130 7.28 8.04 -16.27
CA ASN A 130 7.82 9.03 -15.33
C ASN A 130 7.90 10.42 -15.97
N ARG A 131 7.97 11.45 -15.12
CA ARG A 131 8.13 12.84 -15.59
C ARG A 131 9.40 13.04 -16.41
N SER A 132 10.48 12.32 -16.11
CA SER A 132 11.74 12.33 -16.87
C SER A 132 11.52 12.03 -18.35
N SER A 133 10.62 11.11 -18.67
CA SER A 133 10.35 10.67 -20.04
C SER A 133 9.60 11.71 -20.86
N VAL A 134 8.81 12.58 -20.21
CA VAL A 134 7.90 13.52 -20.87
C VAL A 134 8.43 14.96 -20.83
N ALA A 135 9.17 15.33 -19.78
CA ALA A 135 9.74 16.66 -19.58
C ALA A 135 11.15 16.60 -18.97
N PRO A 136 12.15 16.00 -19.66
CA PRO A 136 13.50 15.78 -19.12
C PRO A 136 14.22 17.08 -18.74
N HIS A 137 13.97 18.15 -19.49
CA HIS A 137 14.56 19.48 -19.29
C HIS A 137 14.11 20.18 -17.99
N VAL A 138 13.05 19.70 -17.32
CA VAL A 138 12.57 20.27 -16.05
C VAL A 138 13.24 19.60 -14.84
N GLN A 139 13.99 18.51 -15.05
CA GLN A 139 14.73 17.88 -13.96
C GLN A 139 16.01 18.67 -13.67
N SER A 140 16.28 18.89 -12.38
CA SER A 140 17.61 19.36 -11.98
C SER A 140 18.60 18.18 -12.07
N HIS A 141 19.80 18.41 -12.58
CA HIS A 141 20.88 17.41 -12.59
C HIS A 141 21.25 16.88 -11.19
N PHE A 142 20.80 17.56 -10.13
CA PHE A 142 21.00 17.17 -8.74
C PHE A 142 19.91 16.23 -8.20
N SER A 143 18.71 16.25 -8.79
CA SER A 143 17.56 15.44 -8.36
C SER A 143 17.77 13.94 -8.57
N GLY A 144 18.61 13.55 -9.55
CA GLY A 144 18.88 12.16 -9.89
C GLY A 144 20.09 11.54 -9.18
N ARG A 145 20.82 12.28 -8.32
CA ARG A 145 22.10 11.82 -7.74
C ARG A 145 22.07 11.49 -6.24
N THR A 146 20.95 11.68 -5.54
CA THR A 146 20.85 11.25 -4.14
C THR A 146 20.36 9.80 -4.06
N CYS A 147 21.26 8.83 -4.28
CA CYS A 147 20.97 7.40 -4.14
C CYS A 147 20.44 6.98 -2.76
N CYS A 148 20.55 7.84 -1.74
CA CYS A 148 20.18 7.58 -0.34
C CYS A 148 18.87 8.23 0.11
N TRP A 149 18.18 8.96 -0.75
CA TRP A 149 16.91 9.61 -0.37
C TRP A 149 15.84 9.22 -1.38
N PRO A 150 14.82 8.45 -0.97
CA PRO A 150 13.61 8.33 -1.76
C PRO A 150 13.10 9.75 -2.02
N SER A 151 13.02 10.13 -3.29
CA SER A 151 12.39 11.39 -3.70
C SER A 151 10.99 11.43 -3.10
N SER A 152 10.74 12.38 -2.19
CA SER A 152 9.42 12.58 -1.57
C SER A 152 8.40 13.19 -2.56
N GLU A 153 8.70 13.26 -3.86
CA GLU A 153 7.90 13.95 -4.88
C GLU A 153 7.10 13.03 -5.82
N ASP A 154 6.97 11.74 -5.53
CA ASP A 154 6.24 10.82 -6.43
C ASP A 154 4.75 10.70 -6.08
N TRP A 155 4.09 11.85 -5.88
CA TRP A 155 2.64 11.93 -5.74
C TRP A 155 1.91 11.29 -6.93
N GLU A 156 2.46 11.54 -8.12
CA GLU A 156 1.98 11.03 -9.41
C GLU A 156 2.77 9.78 -9.81
N GLY A 157 4.07 9.78 -9.49
CA GLY A 157 5.01 8.73 -9.83
C GLY A 157 5.06 8.44 -11.32
N GLU A 158 5.10 7.15 -11.63
CA GLU A 158 5.11 6.65 -13.00
C GLU A 158 3.69 6.45 -13.57
N ASP A 159 2.64 6.77 -12.82
CA ASP A 159 1.25 6.50 -13.22
C ASP A 159 0.49 7.76 -13.64
N MET A 160 1.19 8.68 -14.32
CA MET A 160 0.62 9.98 -14.75
C MET A 160 -0.65 9.83 -15.60
N LEU A 161 -0.69 8.85 -16.52
CA LEU A 161 -1.86 8.61 -17.36
C LEU A 161 -3.08 8.21 -16.53
N LEU A 162 -2.90 7.25 -15.62
CA LEU A 162 -3.95 6.82 -14.71
C LEU A 162 -4.42 8.00 -13.85
N LEU A 163 -3.49 8.75 -13.25
CA LEU A 163 -3.82 9.90 -12.41
C LEU A 163 -4.69 10.92 -13.16
N PHE A 164 -4.25 11.40 -14.32
CA PHE A 164 -4.99 12.43 -15.04
C PHE A 164 -6.35 11.93 -15.57
N GLY A 165 -6.44 10.64 -15.94
CA GLY A 165 -7.72 10.00 -16.25
C GLY A 165 -8.67 10.00 -15.06
N LEU A 166 -8.20 9.60 -13.88
CA LEU A 166 -8.98 9.60 -12.65
C LEU A 166 -9.38 11.01 -12.22
N VAL A 167 -8.49 12.01 -12.34
CA VAL A 167 -8.80 13.43 -12.04
C VAL A 167 -9.93 13.93 -12.94
N ALA A 168 -9.83 13.70 -14.25
CA ALA A 168 -10.85 14.11 -15.19
C ALA A 168 -12.20 13.45 -14.87
N LEU A 169 -12.20 12.13 -14.66
CA LEU A 169 -13.41 11.37 -14.36
C LEU A 169 -14.05 11.81 -13.04
N ALA A 170 -13.26 12.01 -11.99
CA ALA A 170 -13.73 12.48 -10.69
C ALA A 170 -14.47 13.83 -10.78
N GLU A 171 -13.95 14.77 -11.56
CA GLU A 171 -14.65 16.04 -11.79
C GLU A 171 -15.96 15.85 -12.55
N LEU A 172 -15.99 15.03 -13.62
CA LEU A 172 -17.22 14.79 -14.39
C LEU A 172 -18.31 14.14 -13.53
N ILE A 173 -17.96 13.10 -12.77
CA ILE A 173 -18.88 12.40 -11.86
C ILE A 173 -19.43 13.37 -10.82
N ASN A 174 -18.55 14.17 -10.20
CA ASN A 174 -18.96 15.14 -9.19
C ASN A 174 -19.95 16.21 -9.70
N ALA A 175 -20.01 16.49 -11.00
CA ALA A 175 -21.03 17.36 -11.56
C ALA A 175 -22.30 16.64 -12.03
N GLU A 176 -22.19 15.41 -12.51
CA GLU A 176 -23.37 14.63 -12.88
C GLU A 176 -24.16 14.19 -11.64
N ASP A 177 -23.46 13.88 -10.55
CA ASP A 177 -24.06 13.47 -9.28
C ASP A 177 -24.86 14.61 -8.63
N ARG A 178 -24.46 15.87 -8.83
CA ARG A 178 -25.29 17.05 -8.47
C ARG A 178 -26.63 17.10 -9.21
N CYS A 179 -26.77 16.36 -10.31
CA CYS A 179 -28.02 16.21 -11.06
C CYS A 179 -28.76 14.90 -10.74
N GLY A 180 -28.21 14.00 -9.92
CA GLY A 180 -28.85 12.76 -9.44
C GLY A 180 -28.95 11.62 -10.48
N ILE A 181 -28.16 11.64 -11.55
CA ILE A 181 -28.30 10.73 -12.71
C ILE A 181 -27.27 9.59 -12.72
N PHE A 182 -26.11 9.79 -12.09
CA PHE A 182 -24.95 8.90 -12.21
C PHE A 182 -25.20 7.48 -11.65
N GLN A 183 -26.11 7.31 -10.69
CA GLN A 183 -26.37 6.01 -10.03
C GLN A 183 -27.01 4.96 -10.95
N ASN A 184 -27.57 5.35 -12.11
CA ASN A 184 -28.35 4.44 -12.97
C ASN A 184 -27.65 4.03 -14.29
N GLN A 185 -26.42 4.51 -14.58
CA GLN A 185 -25.81 4.35 -15.91
C GLN A 185 -24.66 3.34 -16.03
N MET A 186 -24.31 2.59 -14.98
CA MET A 186 -23.20 1.62 -15.08
C MET A 186 -23.68 0.17 -15.26
N GLU A 187 -23.86 -0.25 -16.51
CA GLU A 187 -24.09 -1.66 -16.88
C GLU A 187 -22.92 -2.59 -16.46
N LEU A 188 -21.75 -2.02 -16.11
CA LEU A 188 -20.55 -2.73 -15.61
C LEU A 188 -20.06 -2.21 -14.24
N ARG A 189 -20.98 -1.72 -13.38
CA ARG A 189 -20.65 -1.07 -12.09
C ARG A 189 -19.71 -1.90 -11.20
N ALA A 190 -19.95 -3.21 -11.09
CA ALA A 190 -19.18 -4.07 -10.20
C ALA A 190 -17.72 -4.26 -10.67
N ALA A 191 -17.49 -4.38 -11.98
CA ALA A 191 -16.13 -4.51 -12.51
C ALA A 191 -15.32 -3.24 -12.26
N PHE A 192 -15.90 -2.09 -12.59
CA PHE A 192 -15.24 -0.81 -12.39
C PHE A 192 -14.97 -0.49 -10.90
N ILE A 193 -15.88 -0.87 -10.00
CA ILE A 193 -15.64 -0.76 -8.54
C ILE A 193 -14.41 -1.58 -8.14
N ARG A 194 -14.26 -2.81 -8.66
CA ARG A 194 -13.09 -3.64 -8.37
C ARG A 194 -11.81 -2.99 -8.88
N ASP A 195 -11.80 -2.48 -10.11
CA ASP A 195 -10.65 -1.78 -10.69
C ASP A 195 -10.22 -0.60 -9.79
N LEU A 196 -11.17 0.21 -9.31
CA LEU A 196 -10.90 1.33 -8.41
C LEU A 196 -10.40 0.91 -7.03
N GLN A 197 -10.97 -0.15 -6.45
CA GLN A 197 -10.49 -0.70 -5.18
C GLN A 197 -9.06 -1.25 -5.33
N GLU A 198 -8.77 -1.89 -6.45
CA GLU A 198 -7.47 -2.44 -6.76
C GLU A 198 -6.41 -1.35 -6.96
N ILE A 199 -6.78 -0.24 -7.62
CA ILE A 199 -5.95 0.98 -7.66
C ILE A 199 -5.66 1.49 -6.23
N CYS A 200 -6.64 1.49 -5.32
CA CYS A 200 -6.40 1.92 -3.93
C CYS A 200 -5.43 0.99 -3.18
N ILE A 201 -5.44 -0.32 -3.48
CA ILE A 201 -4.71 -1.34 -2.73
C ILE A 201 -3.28 -1.52 -3.27
N ASN A 202 -3.13 -1.63 -4.59
CA ASN A 202 -1.88 -2.09 -5.22
C ASN A 202 -1.09 -0.99 -5.93
N ASN A 203 -1.61 0.23 -6.02
CA ASN A 203 -0.84 1.34 -6.57
C ASN A 203 0.14 1.92 -5.53
N SER A 204 1.39 2.16 -5.94
CA SER A 204 2.42 2.70 -5.06
C SER A 204 2.30 4.21 -4.82
N TYR A 205 1.59 4.93 -5.71
CA TYR A 205 1.55 6.39 -5.71
C TYR A 205 0.27 6.91 -5.09
N SER A 206 0.39 7.93 -4.25
CA SER A 206 -0.74 8.40 -3.45
C SER A 206 -1.82 9.11 -4.29
N GLY A 207 -1.45 9.78 -5.39
CA GLY A 207 -2.37 10.49 -6.27
C GLY A 207 -3.47 9.60 -6.87
N PRO A 208 -3.11 8.57 -7.65
CA PRO A 208 -4.08 7.63 -8.21
C PRO A 208 -4.98 7.01 -7.13
N ARG A 209 -4.40 6.56 -6.01
CA ARG A 209 -5.16 5.96 -4.89
C ARG A 209 -6.21 6.91 -4.33
N TRP A 210 -5.87 8.18 -4.12
CA TRP A 210 -6.81 9.17 -3.60
C TRP A 210 -7.95 9.47 -4.56
N TYR A 211 -7.66 9.64 -5.86
CA TYR A 211 -8.72 9.90 -6.83
C TYR A 211 -9.61 8.67 -7.07
N ALA A 212 -9.06 7.46 -6.97
CA ALA A 212 -9.86 6.25 -6.96
C ALA A 212 -10.81 6.20 -5.75
N ALA A 213 -10.32 6.46 -4.54
CA ALA A 213 -11.15 6.58 -3.33
C ALA A 213 -12.22 7.70 -3.46
N TYR A 214 -11.85 8.83 -4.07
CA TYR A 214 -12.78 9.93 -4.34
C TYR A 214 -13.91 9.51 -5.28
N ILE A 215 -13.62 8.75 -6.35
CA ILE A 215 -14.64 8.23 -7.26
C ILE A 215 -15.52 7.18 -6.56
N LEU A 216 -14.92 6.26 -5.80
CA LEU A 216 -15.64 5.22 -5.05
C LEU A 216 -16.71 5.81 -4.11
N ARG A 217 -16.48 6.98 -3.52
CA ARG A 217 -17.46 7.63 -2.65
C ARG A 217 -18.79 7.91 -3.36
N HIS A 218 -18.75 8.28 -4.64
CA HIS A 218 -19.94 8.55 -5.46
C HIS A 218 -20.70 7.27 -5.78
N LEU A 219 -20.07 6.12 -5.56
CA LEU A 219 -20.65 4.78 -5.71
C LEU A 219 -21.13 4.20 -4.38
N GLY A 220 -21.05 4.96 -3.27
CA GLY A 220 -21.46 4.54 -1.92
C GLY A 220 -20.36 3.88 -1.09
N LEU A 221 -19.13 3.81 -1.61
CA LEU A 221 -17.97 3.20 -0.97
C LEU A 221 -17.03 4.29 -0.43
N TYR A 222 -16.94 4.42 0.88
CA TYR A 222 -16.18 5.46 1.55
C TYR A 222 -14.94 4.90 2.24
N GLY A 223 -13.90 5.73 2.38
CA GLY A 223 -12.66 5.40 3.06
C GLY A 223 -11.51 5.11 2.11
N PHE A 224 -10.52 4.36 2.61
CA PHE A 224 -9.25 4.05 1.97
C PHE A 224 -9.03 2.53 2.04
N PRO A 225 -9.48 1.79 1.02
CA PRO A 225 -9.31 0.34 0.97
C PRO A 225 -7.82 -0.05 1.03
N SER A 226 -7.51 -1.11 1.78
CA SER A 226 -6.18 -1.72 1.84
C SER A 226 -6.32 -3.25 1.92
N LYS A 227 -5.29 -3.98 1.48
CA LYS A 227 -5.24 -5.45 1.61
C LYS A 227 -5.25 -5.83 3.09
N PHE A 228 -4.31 -5.26 3.84
CA PHE A 228 -4.10 -5.54 5.26
C PHE A 228 -5.34 -5.18 6.11
N GLY A 229 -5.94 -4.01 5.92
CA GLY A 229 -7.16 -3.65 6.66
C GLY A 229 -8.36 -4.58 6.42
N ARG A 230 -8.44 -5.23 5.25
CA ARG A 230 -9.54 -6.17 4.98
C ARG A 230 -9.56 -7.35 5.95
N GLU A 231 -8.39 -7.80 6.39
CA GLU A 231 -8.23 -8.95 7.32
C GLU A 231 -8.88 -8.66 8.68
N PHE A 232 -8.94 -7.39 9.09
CA PHE A 232 -9.50 -6.96 10.38
C PHE A 232 -11.01 -6.73 10.34
N ARG A 233 -11.67 -6.84 9.17
CA ARG A 233 -13.10 -6.58 9.04
C ARG A 233 -13.96 -7.48 9.93
N GLU A 234 -13.63 -8.75 9.99
CA GLU A 234 -14.42 -9.77 10.71
C GLU A 234 -14.31 -9.60 12.24
N LEU A 235 -13.22 -8.99 12.72
CA LEU A 235 -13.01 -8.71 14.14
C LEU A 235 -14.00 -7.69 14.73
N LEU A 236 -14.69 -6.90 13.90
CA LEU A 236 -15.72 -6.00 14.42
C LEU A 236 -16.99 -6.76 14.85
N THR A 237 -17.27 -7.88 14.19
CA THR A 237 -18.41 -8.75 14.51
C THR A 237 -18.03 -9.85 15.49
N ASP A 238 -16.74 -10.18 15.56
CA ASP A 238 -16.19 -11.12 16.53
C ASP A 238 -15.95 -10.42 17.87
N ASN A 239 -16.44 -11.03 18.96
CA ASN A 239 -16.24 -10.53 20.31
C ASN A 239 -14.99 -11.13 20.97
N GLU A 240 -14.29 -12.05 20.30
CA GLU A 240 -13.04 -12.64 20.79
C GLU A 240 -12.00 -11.56 21.06
N HIS A 241 -11.30 -11.66 22.19
CA HIS A 241 -10.26 -10.72 22.63
C HIS A 241 -10.70 -9.24 22.79
N SER A 242 -11.99 -8.93 22.70
CA SER A 242 -12.51 -7.60 23.01
C SER A 242 -12.27 -7.22 24.48
N ASP A 243 -11.79 -6.00 24.69
CA ASP A 243 -11.36 -5.48 25.99
C ASP A 243 -11.93 -4.09 26.29
N VAL A 244 -12.72 -3.54 25.37
CA VAL A 244 -13.44 -2.27 25.52
C VAL A 244 -14.91 -2.45 25.14
N GLU A 245 -15.79 -1.80 25.90
CA GLU A 245 -17.24 -1.78 25.67
C GLU A 245 -17.72 -0.32 25.54
N LEU A 246 -18.21 0.04 24.34
CA LEU A 246 -18.76 1.36 24.04
C LEU A 246 -20.24 1.40 24.41
N ILE A 247 -20.58 2.18 25.44
CA ILE A 247 -21.95 2.33 25.94
C ILE A 247 -22.62 3.50 25.23
N ILE A 248 -23.66 3.19 24.45
CA ILE A 248 -24.51 4.15 23.75
C ILE A 248 -25.82 4.31 24.52
N LYS A 249 -26.38 5.52 24.56
CA LYS A 249 -27.63 5.78 25.29
C LYS A 249 -28.79 4.98 24.68
N ASN A 250 -29.47 4.18 25.51
CA ASN A 250 -30.67 3.41 25.18
C ASN A 250 -30.46 2.37 24.06
N GLN A 251 -29.23 1.89 23.87
CA GLN A 251 -28.92 0.84 22.91
C GLN A 251 -27.99 -0.20 23.54
N GLU A 252 -27.88 -1.35 22.88
CA GLU A 252 -26.92 -2.37 23.29
C GLU A 252 -25.49 -1.84 23.19
N PRO A 253 -24.62 -2.20 24.15
CA PRO A 253 -23.24 -1.81 24.10
C PRO A 253 -22.50 -2.52 22.96
N VAL A 254 -21.49 -1.85 22.40
CA VAL A 254 -20.67 -2.41 21.31
C VAL A 254 -19.31 -2.80 21.88
N ARG A 255 -18.94 -4.07 21.76
CA ARG A 255 -17.61 -4.55 22.15
C ARG A 255 -16.62 -4.28 21.03
N VAL A 256 -15.46 -3.77 21.41
CA VAL A 256 -14.39 -3.34 20.51
C VAL A 256 -13.03 -3.62 21.14
N HIS A 257 -11.99 -3.38 20.36
CA HIS A 257 -10.60 -3.67 20.72
C HIS A 257 -9.85 -2.36 20.97
N GLY A 258 -9.40 -2.19 22.20
CA GLY A 258 -8.75 -0.98 22.69
C GLY A 258 -7.52 -0.61 21.88
N VAL A 259 -6.66 -1.57 21.55
CA VAL A 259 -5.48 -1.32 20.71
C VAL A 259 -5.85 -0.78 19.31
N ILE A 260 -6.91 -1.30 18.69
CA ILE A 260 -7.36 -0.84 17.37
C ILE A 260 -7.89 0.59 17.48
N LEU A 261 -8.67 0.89 18.52
CA LEU A 261 -9.13 2.26 18.78
C LEU A 261 -7.97 3.21 19.07
N LEU A 262 -6.98 2.81 19.88
CA LEU A 262 -5.83 3.63 20.24
C LEU A 262 -5.10 4.13 18.99
N VAL A 263 -4.85 3.24 18.03
CA VAL A 263 -4.13 3.59 16.81
C VAL A 263 -5.01 4.37 15.83
N ARG A 264 -6.24 3.91 15.60
CA ARG A 264 -7.04 4.38 14.45
C ARG A 264 -8.04 5.47 14.82
N CYS A 265 -8.45 5.54 16.08
CA CYS A 265 -9.40 6.52 16.58
C CYS A 265 -9.28 6.76 18.10
N PRO A 266 -8.14 7.27 18.58
CA PRO A 266 -7.90 7.41 20.02
C PRO A 266 -8.91 8.32 20.75
N SER A 267 -9.61 9.19 20.01
CA SER A 267 -10.70 10.02 20.54
C SER A 267 -11.89 9.23 21.11
N LEU A 268 -12.00 7.94 20.80
CA LEU A 268 -13.02 7.03 21.37
C LEU A 268 -12.58 6.40 22.69
N LEU A 269 -11.32 6.58 23.11
CA LEU A 269 -10.79 6.11 24.38
C LEU A 269 -10.69 7.26 25.40
N PRO A 270 -10.78 6.96 26.70
CA PRO A 270 -10.45 7.94 27.73
C PRO A 270 -8.94 8.27 27.70
N PRO A 271 -8.52 9.42 28.28
CA PRO A 271 -7.10 9.76 28.41
C PRO A 271 -6.29 8.63 29.05
N GLU A 272 -5.06 8.42 28.57
CA GLU A 272 -4.18 7.29 28.95
C GLU A 272 -3.93 7.18 30.46
N GLU A 273 -3.98 8.30 31.19
CA GLU A 273 -3.84 8.35 32.65
C GLU A 273 -4.89 7.51 33.39
N LEU A 274 -6.05 7.27 32.77
CA LEU A 274 -7.14 6.44 33.31
C LEU A 274 -7.05 4.97 32.88
N LEU A 275 -6.11 4.60 32.01
CA LEU A 275 -5.92 3.24 31.49
C LEU A 275 -4.79 2.47 32.20
N LYS A 276 -4.04 3.14 33.09
CA LYS A 276 -2.77 2.67 33.68
C LYS A 276 -2.87 1.63 34.82
N GLU A 277 -4.03 1.05 35.11
CA GLU A 277 -4.15 0.09 36.23
C GLU A 277 -3.54 -1.30 35.96
N LYS A 278 -2.92 -1.56 34.80
CA LYS A 278 -2.35 -2.88 34.45
C LYS A 278 -0.82 -2.88 34.48
N THR A 279 -0.24 -2.91 35.68
CA THR A 279 1.14 -3.40 35.83
C THR A 279 1.16 -4.92 35.67
N PHE A 280 1.95 -5.42 34.71
CA PHE A 280 2.29 -6.84 34.59
C PHE A 280 3.20 -7.23 35.77
N ASP A 281 2.62 -7.44 36.95
CA ASP A 281 3.34 -8.05 38.07
C ASP A 281 3.53 -9.54 37.76
N SER A 282 4.76 -9.92 37.48
CA SER A 282 5.21 -11.30 37.21
C SER A 282 5.13 -12.23 38.45
N SER A 283 4.36 -11.88 39.47
CA SER A 283 4.31 -12.61 40.76
C SER A 283 3.02 -13.38 41.02
N TYR A 284 2.04 -13.38 40.11
CA TYR A 284 0.81 -14.14 40.32
C TYR A 284 1.02 -15.63 40.05
N LYS A 285 1.10 -16.40 41.15
CA LYS A 285 0.90 -17.84 41.16
C LYS A 285 -0.40 -18.19 40.42
N GLN A 286 -0.31 -19.19 39.55
CA GLN A 286 -1.44 -19.85 38.91
C GLN A 286 -2.50 -20.20 39.95
N ASP A 287 -3.63 -19.50 39.89
CA ASP A 287 -4.92 -20.07 40.26
C ASP A 287 -5.81 -20.03 39.01
N SER A 288 -6.16 -21.24 38.57
CA SER A 288 -7.15 -21.53 37.55
C SER A 288 -8.52 -20.96 37.95
N ASP A 289 -9.09 -20.13 37.07
CA ASP A 289 -10.54 -19.88 36.82
C ASP A 289 -10.97 -18.42 36.58
N SER A 290 -10.06 -17.46 36.43
CA SER A 290 -10.50 -16.13 35.93
C SER A 290 -9.45 -15.37 35.14
N CYS A 291 -9.24 -15.76 33.88
CA CYS A 291 -8.71 -14.84 32.86
C CYS A 291 -9.79 -13.84 32.39
N ASN A 292 -10.63 -13.36 33.32
CA ASN A 292 -11.62 -12.32 33.05
C ASN A 292 -10.87 -11.00 32.95
N ARG A 293 -10.34 -10.69 31.76
CA ARG A 293 -9.89 -9.34 31.47
C ARG A 293 -11.01 -8.37 31.81
N LEU A 294 -10.71 -7.42 32.69
CA LEU A 294 -11.61 -6.30 32.97
C LEU A 294 -11.90 -5.57 31.66
N ILE A 295 -13.15 -5.65 31.22
CA ILE A 295 -13.64 -4.92 30.04
C ILE A 295 -13.75 -3.44 30.44
N THR A 296 -13.03 -2.58 29.73
CA THR A 296 -13.07 -1.14 29.97
C THR A 296 -14.35 -0.56 29.37
N LYS A 297 -15.20 0.04 30.21
CA LYS A 297 -16.48 0.61 29.77
C LYS A 297 -16.32 2.09 29.43
N VAL A 298 -16.58 2.46 28.19
CA VAL A 298 -16.52 3.85 27.72
C VAL A 298 -17.92 4.33 27.37
N ARG A 299 -18.43 5.31 28.12
CA ARG A 299 -19.75 5.88 27.87
C ARG A 299 -19.66 7.02 26.87
N LEU A 300 -20.28 6.83 25.70
CA LEU A 300 -20.31 7.83 24.64
C LEU A 300 -21.37 8.91 24.92
N SER A 301 -21.19 10.08 24.29
CA SER A 301 -22.15 11.18 24.35
C SER A 301 -23.52 10.74 23.84
N ALA A 302 -24.59 11.27 24.44
CA ALA A 302 -25.98 10.99 24.05
C ALA A 302 -26.32 11.44 22.61
N HIS A 303 -25.44 12.23 21.98
CA HIS A 303 -25.60 12.71 20.60
C HIS A 303 -24.96 11.78 19.56
N VAL A 304 -24.29 10.71 19.99
CA VAL A 304 -23.69 9.73 19.06
C VAL A 304 -24.81 8.83 18.52
N ASP A 305 -25.04 8.94 17.21
CA ASP A 305 -25.95 8.09 16.46
C ASP A 305 -25.31 6.72 16.22
N CYS A 306 -26.01 5.64 16.59
CA CYS A 306 -25.45 4.29 16.52
C CYS A 306 -25.13 3.83 15.11
N GLN A 307 -25.99 4.10 14.13
CA GLN A 307 -25.71 3.75 12.72
C GLN A 307 -24.44 4.43 12.22
N SER A 308 -24.24 5.70 12.59
CA SER A 308 -23.03 6.46 12.26
C SER A 308 -21.80 5.88 12.98
N LEU A 309 -21.94 5.45 14.24
CA LEU A 309 -20.85 4.81 14.97
C LEU A 309 -20.48 3.46 14.35
N THR A 310 -21.45 2.62 13.97
CA THR A 310 -21.19 1.34 13.31
C THR A 310 -20.39 1.53 12.04
N LYS A 311 -20.75 2.51 11.19
CA LYS A 311 -19.98 2.82 9.97
C LYS A 311 -18.61 3.42 10.25
N LEU A 312 -18.47 4.19 11.31
CA LEU A 312 -17.16 4.65 11.77
C LEU A 312 -16.28 3.47 12.23
N LEU A 313 -16.85 2.50 12.93
CA LEU A 313 -16.13 1.31 13.37
C LEU A 313 -15.75 0.43 12.16
N GLU A 314 -16.62 0.26 11.16
CA GLU A 314 -16.27 -0.42 9.90
C GLU A 314 -15.05 0.24 9.22
N TYR A 315 -14.98 1.58 9.22
CA TYR A 315 -13.81 2.33 8.74
C TYR A 315 -12.57 2.10 9.60
N ILE A 316 -12.71 2.13 10.92
CA ILE A 316 -11.61 1.94 11.87
C ILE A 316 -10.98 0.55 11.69
N TYR A 317 -11.81 -0.48 11.57
CA TYR A 317 -11.38 -1.87 11.45
C TYR A 317 -10.90 -2.23 10.06
N SER A 318 -11.52 -1.72 8.99
CA SER A 318 -11.21 -2.19 7.63
C SER A 318 -10.70 -1.14 6.65
N GLY A 319 -10.58 0.11 7.10
CA GLY A 319 -10.16 1.25 6.29
C GLY A 319 -11.24 1.78 5.35
N SER A 320 -12.34 1.06 5.12
CA SER A 320 -13.43 1.47 4.22
C SER A 320 -14.79 0.89 4.64
N PHE A 321 -15.88 1.49 4.15
CA PHE A 321 -17.25 1.07 4.48
C PHE A 321 -18.23 1.47 3.38
N GLU A 322 -19.40 0.84 3.39
CA GLU A 322 -20.52 1.19 2.51
C GLU A 322 -21.57 1.99 3.29
N ALA A 323 -22.05 3.10 2.70
CA ALA A 323 -23.10 3.92 3.30
C ALA A 323 -23.95 4.65 2.26
N GLY A 324 -25.21 4.88 2.60
CA GLY A 324 -26.09 5.80 1.87
C GLY A 324 -25.77 7.27 2.18
N GLU A 325 -26.18 8.18 1.29
CA GLU A 325 -25.94 9.62 1.43
C GLU A 325 -26.59 10.25 2.69
N ASP A 326 -27.69 9.65 3.16
CA ASP A 326 -28.42 10.08 4.35
C ASP A 326 -27.56 9.98 5.62
N LEU A 327 -26.71 8.95 5.69
CA LEU A 327 -25.84 8.70 6.84
C LEU A 327 -24.55 9.55 6.82
N VAL A 328 -24.08 9.92 5.62
CA VAL A 328 -22.81 10.66 5.41
C VAL A 328 -22.76 11.97 6.19
N LYS A 329 -23.88 12.71 6.28
CA LYS A 329 -23.94 13.99 7.00
C LYS A 329 -23.66 13.83 8.48
N LYS A 330 -24.27 12.83 9.12
CA LYS A 330 -24.06 12.51 10.55
C LYS A 330 -22.65 11.97 10.78
N LEU A 331 -22.21 11.05 9.92
CA LEU A 331 -20.88 10.46 10.01
C LEU A 331 -19.77 11.50 9.87
N LYS A 332 -19.93 12.49 8.97
CA LYS A 332 -18.99 13.61 8.83
C LYS A 332 -18.82 14.40 10.12
N ILE A 333 -19.90 14.61 10.89
CA ILE A 333 -19.82 15.29 12.19
C ILE A 333 -19.04 14.42 13.17
N LEU A 334 -19.34 13.13 13.26
CA LEU A 334 -18.65 12.21 14.16
C LEU A 334 -17.16 12.08 13.82
N ALA A 335 -16.81 11.92 12.55
CA ALA A 335 -15.43 11.83 12.07
C ALA A 335 -14.61 13.11 12.40
N LYS A 336 -15.24 14.30 12.35
CA LYS A 336 -14.61 15.55 12.79
C LYS A 336 -14.30 15.56 14.28
N HIS A 337 -15.24 15.12 15.11
CA HIS A 337 -15.01 15.02 16.56
C HIS A 337 -13.92 14.00 16.89
N CYS A 338 -13.80 12.96 16.06
CA CYS A 338 -12.76 11.94 16.20
C CYS A 338 -11.40 12.33 15.60
N ASN A 339 -11.28 13.55 15.04
CA ASN A 339 -10.08 14.06 14.37
C ASN A 339 -9.59 13.23 13.15
N LEU A 340 -10.50 12.55 12.44
CA LEU A 340 -10.16 11.73 11.26
C LEU A 340 -10.11 12.58 9.98
N GLN A 341 -9.10 13.44 9.87
CA GLN A 341 -9.04 14.48 8.83
C GLN A 341 -9.16 13.94 7.39
N SER A 342 -8.48 12.84 7.06
CA SER A 342 -8.53 12.26 5.72
C SER A 342 -9.92 11.73 5.37
N LEU A 343 -10.60 11.07 6.32
CA LEU A 343 -11.99 10.64 6.14
C LEU A 343 -12.92 11.85 6.01
N VAL A 344 -12.74 12.87 6.85
CA VAL A 344 -13.52 14.12 6.77
C VAL A 344 -13.35 14.77 5.41
N GLN A 345 -12.13 14.83 4.87
CA GLN A 345 -11.86 15.39 3.54
C GLN A 345 -12.62 14.64 2.44
N LEU A 346 -12.60 13.31 2.49
CA LEU A 346 -13.33 12.45 1.55
C LEU A 346 -14.84 12.67 1.64
N LEU A 347 -15.41 12.62 2.86
CA LEU A 347 -16.85 12.83 3.13
C LEU A 347 -17.30 14.27 2.81
N CYS A 348 -16.39 15.25 2.83
CA CYS A 348 -16.72 16.64 2.54
C CYS A 348 -16.92 16.94 1.06
N GLY A 349 -16.49 16.07 0.15
CA GLY A 349 -16.53 16.43 -1.26
C GLY A 349 -15.37 17.32 -1.72
N SER A 350 -14.43 17.69 -0.83
CA SER A 350 -13.48 18.77 -1.10
C SER A 350 -12.39 18.35 -2.08
N ASN A 351 -11.97 19.29 -2.93
CA ASN A 351 -10.85 19.08 -3.85
C ASN A 351 -9.60 18.67 -3.08
N LEU A 352 -8.93 17.65 -3.60
CA LEU A 352 -7.70 17.14 -3.03
C LEU A 352 -6.57 18.14 -3.25
N LYS A 353 -5.71 18.32 -2.24
CA LYS A 353 -4.49 19.10 -2.40
C LYS A 353 -3.43 18.20 -3.01
N TRP A 354 -2.72 18.69 -4.03
CA TRP A 354 -1.59 17.96 -4.61
C TRP A 354 -0.57 17.62 -3.52
N GLY A 355 -0.06 16.38 -3.51
CA GLY A 355 0.91 15.91 -2.52
C GLY A 355 0.34 15.45 -1.17
N THR A 356 -0.98 15.35 -0.98
CA THR A 356 -1.58 14.93 0.31
C THR A 356 -1.41 13.43 0.58
N PRO A 357 -0.51 12.92 1.43
CA PRO A 357 -0.20 11.48 1.52
C PRO A 357 -1.46 10.58 1.62
N PHE A 358 -1.42 9.41 0.97
CA PHE A 358 -2.50 8.43 1.12
C PHE A 358 -2.52 7.87 2.54
N PRO A 359 -3.68 7.81 3.23
CA PRO A 359 -3.74 7.30 4.59
C PRO A 359 -3.32 5.83 4.63
N SER A 360 -2.30 5.52 5.42
CA SER A 360 -1.88 4.13 5.65
C SER A 360 -2.83 3.44 6.63
N PHE A 361 -2.90 2.11 6.52
CA PHE A 361 -3.51 1.24 7.50
C PHE A 361 -2.36 0.50 8.20
N ASP A 362 -1.95 1.01 9.36
CA ASP A 362 -0.71 0.62 10.03
C ASP A 362 -0.93 0.70 11.55
N PHE A 363 -0.58 -0.38 12.25
CA PHE A 363 -0.66 -0.53 13.69
C PHE A 363 0.69 -0.41 14.40
N THR A 364 1.81 -0.21 13.72
CA THR A 364 3.16 -0.20 14.33
C THR A 364 3.28 0.73 15.55
N SER A 365 2.56 1.85 15.57
CA SER A 365 2.45 2.73 16.75
C SER A 365 1.91 2.06 18.02
N ALA A 366 1.18 0.94 17.92
CA ALA A 366 0.77 0.12 19.07
C ALA A 366 1.94 -0.61 19.74
N LEU A 367 3.10 -0.73 19.09
CA LEU A 367 4.31 -1.31 19.71
C LEU A 367 5.01 -0.30 20.64
N GLU A 368 4.65 0.98 20.52
CA GLU A 368 5.13 2.04 21.41
C GLU A 368 4.54 1.91 22.82
N PRO A 369 5.08 2.62 23.84
CA PRO A 369 4.65 2.47 25.22
C PRO A 369 3.15 2.62 25.47
N ALA A 370 2.43 3.47 24.71
CA ALA A 370 0.99 3.65 24.85
C ALA A 370 0.18 2.38 24.54
N GLY A 371 0.60 1.63 23.52
CA GLY A 371 -0.07 0.39 23.13
C GLY A 371 0.22 -0.78 24.07
N ARG A 372 1.34 -0.75 24.80
CA ARG A 372 1.68 -1.81 25.78
C ARG A 372 0.60 -2.07 26.83
N ASN A 373 -0.23 -1.08 27.16
CA ASN A 373 -1.35 -1.23 28.09
C ASN A 373 -2.42 -2.23 27.60
N PHE A 374 -2.48 -2.44 26.29
CA PHE A 374 -3.35 -3.42 25.64
C PHE A 374 -2.62 -4.70 25.24
N SER A 375 -1.29 -4.74 25.41
CA SER A 375 -0.50 -5.93 25.09
C SER A 375 -0.92 -7.10 25.97
N ASP A 376 -0.98 -8.26 25.35
CA ASP A 376 -1.62 -9.41 25.97
C ASP A 376 -0.98 -10.74 25.63
N ILE A 377 0.15 -10.66 24.93
CA ILE A 377 1.09 -11.73 24.70
C ILE A 377 2.49 -11.17 24.44
N ILE A 378 3.50 -11.96 24.78
CA ILE A 378 4.91 -11.66 24.58
C ILE A 378 5.47 -12.64 23.55
N LEU A 379 6.22 -12.14 22.57
CA LEU A 379 7.04 -12.97 21.68
C LEU A 379 8.50 -12.89 22.12
N GLU A 380 9.11 -14.03 22.35
CA GLU A 380 10.51 -14.19 22.76
C GLU A 380 11.32 -14.77 21.59
N ALA A 381 12.46 -14.15 21.28
CA ALA A 381 13.38 -14.67 20.26
C ALA A 381 14.23 -15.82 20.83
N GLU A 382 14.54 -16.82 19.99
CA GLU A 382 15.33 -17.99 20.41
C GLU A 382 16.82 -17.68 20.58
N THR A 383 17.39 -16.84 19.71
CA THR A 383 18.80 -16.46 19.79
C THR A 383 18.97 -15.01 20.25
N SER A 384 19.68 -14.84 21.37
CA SER A 384 19.97 -13.53 21.95
C SER A 384 21.18 -12.88 21.28
N GLY A 385 21.00 -11.74 20.61
CA GLY A 385 22.10 -10.82 20.32
C GLY A 385 22.69 -10.24 21.62
N PRO A 386 23.85 -9.53 21.57
CA PRO A 386 24.44 -8.92 22.75
C PRO A 386 23.43 -7.98 23.43
N SER A 387 23.03 -8.36 24.65
CA SER A 387 21.98 -7.74 25.45
C SER A 387 22.41 -6.37 25.96
N ASN A 388 21.99 -5.30 25.27
CA ASN A 388 22.02 -3.93 25.80
C ASN A 388 20.61 -3.29 25.85
N GLN A 389 19.55 -4.05 25.61
CA GLN A 389 18.18 -3.56 25.63
C GLN A 389 17.40 -4.23 26.75
N ASP A 390 17.51 -3.68 27.96
CA ASP A 390 16.61 -4.03 29.04
C ASP A 390 15.22 -3.44 28.75
N CYS A 391 14.18 -4.26 28.85
CA CYS A 391 12.82 -3.74 28.79
C CYS A 391 12.56 -2.89 30.04
N SER A 392 12.37 -1.58 29.85
CA SER A 392 12.09 -0.67 30.97
C SER A 392 10.75 -0.95 31.68
N SER A 393 9.94 -1.86 31.16
CA SER A 393 8.56 -2.10 31.56
C SER A 393 8.33 -3.46 32.22
N CYS A 394 9.30 -4.37 32.17
CA CYS A 394 9.17 -5.69 32.78
C CYS A 394 10.52 -6.25 33.22
N SER A 395 10.50 -7.29 34.05
CA SER A 395 11.72 -7.93 34.59
C SER A 395 12.23 -9.09 33.72
N ILE A 396 11.79 -9.21 32.46
CA ILE A 396 12.20 -10.29 31.57
C ILE A 396 13.59 -9.98 31.00
N SER A 397 14.53 -10.89 31.22
CA SER A 397 15.94 -10.74 30.83
C SER A 397 16.27 -11.20 29.40
N VAL A 398 15.30 -11.79 28.69
CA VAL A 398 15.46 -12.28 27.31
C VAL A 398 14.91 -11.22 26.34
N LEU A 399 15.45 -11.16 25.12
CA LEU A 399 14.94 -10.26 24.07
C LEU A 399 13.51 -10.65 23.67
N HIS A 400 12.57 -9.72 23.84
CA HIS A 400 11.16 -9.98 23.63
C HIS A 400 10.40 -8.73 23.16
N LEU A 401 9.20 -8.95 22.60
CA LEU A 401 8.27 -7.90 22.20
C LEU A 401 6.90 -8.12 22.85
N HIS A 402 6.36 -7.05 23.43
CA HIS A 402 4.96 -6.98 23.86
C HIS A 402 4.08 -6.75 22.64
N VAL A 403 3.14 -7.66 22.39
CA VAL A 403 2.27 -7.63 21.20
C VAL A 403 0.82 -7.96 21.56
N HIS A 404 -0.06 -7.94 20.57
CA HIS A 404 -1.50 -8.02 20.72
C HIS A 404 -2.05 -9.21 19.93
N LYS A 405 -2.71 -10.16 20.61
CA LYS A 405 -3.35 -11.33 19.99
C LYS A 405 -4.26 -10.91 18.84
N VAL A 406 -5.11 -9.89 19.05
CA VAL A 406 -6.02 -9.36 18.03
C VAL A 406 -5.32 -8.84 16.76
N ILE A 407 -4.03 -8.45 16.82
CA ILE A 407 -3.26 -8.02 15.65
C ILE A 407 -2.59 -9.21 14.96
N LEU A 408 -2.09 -10.19 15.72
CA LEU A 408 -1.46 -11.39 15.15
C LEU A 408 -2.48 -12.35 14.52
N TRP A 409 -3.66 -12.41 15.13
CA TRP A 409 -4.76 -13.34 14.84
C TRP A 409 -5.24 -13.35 13.39
N PRO A 410 -5.53 -12.20 12.75
CA PRO A 410 -6.16 -12.19 11.44
C PRO A 410 -5.22 -12.64 10.32
N SER A 411 -3.93 -12.39 10.51
CA SER A 411 -2.90 -12.64 9.49
C SER A 411 -2.15 -13.96 9.69
N CYS A 412 -2.44 -14.74 10.75
CA CYS A 412 -1.74 -16.00 11.04
C CYS A 412 -2.68 -17.10 11.56
N GLU A 413 -3.01 -18.06 10.70
CA GLU A 413 -3.86 -19.20 11.05
C GLU A 413 -3.25 -20.10 12.14
N TYR A 414 -1.92 -20.25 12.15
CA TYR A 414 -1.23 -21.01 13.20
C TYR A 414 -1.45 -20.39 14.58
N LEU A 415 -1.20 -19.08 14.72
CA LEU A 415 -1.40 -18.37 15.99
C LEU A 415 -2.88 -18.30 16.37
N ARG A 416 -3.76 -18.14 15.38
CA ARG A 416 -5.21 -18.25 15.55
C ARG A 416 -5.59 -19.57 16.24
N ALA A 417 -5.19 -20.69 15.64
CA ALA A 417 -5.44 -22.02 16.18
C ALA A 417 -4.79 -22.21 17.55
N LEU A 418 -3.58 -21.67 17.75
CA LEU A 418 -2.87 -21.74 19.02
C LEU A 418 -3.67 -21.09 20.15
N PHE A 419 -4.17 -19.86 19.99
CA PHE A 419 -4.91 -19.22 21.08
C PHE A 419 -6.32 -19.77 21.28
N GLN A 420 -6.91 -20.44 20.28
CA GLN A 420 -8.20 -21.12 20.38
C GLN A 420 -8.13 -22.57 20.84
N SER A 421 -6.94 -23.18 20.89
CA SER A 421 -6.79 -24.63 21.09
C SER A 421 -7.27 -25.16 22.45
N GLY A 422 -7.36 -24.30 23.48
CA GLY A 422 -7.66 -24.71 24.85
C GLY A 422 -6.57 -25.56 25.50
N MET A 423 -5.43 -25.75 24.82
CA MET A 423 -4.26 -26.45 25.35
C MET A 423 -3.48 -25.55 26.30
N GLN A 424 -2.52 -26.11 27.04
CA GLN A 424 -1.69 -25.35 27.98
C GLN A 424 -1.00 -24.15 27.29
N GLU A 425 -0.57 -24.35 26.04
CA GLU A 425 0.08 -23.35 25.22
C GLU A 425 -0.84 -22.17 24.87
N SER A 426 -2.15 -22.40 24.74
CA SER A 426 -3.14 -21.33 24.49
C SER A 426 -3.26 -20.34 25.65
N HIS A 427 -3.00 -20.83 26.86
CA HIS A 427 -3.00 -20.05 28.10
C HIS A 427 -1.64 -19.40 28.39
N SER A 428 -0.61 -19.71 27.60
CA SER A 428 0.68 -19.06 27.75
C SER A 428 0.59 -17.57 27.40
N LEU A 429 1.22 -16.75 28.22
CA LEU A 429 1.40 -15.32 27.97
C LEU A 429 2.67 -15.04 27.13
N THR A 430 3.48 -16.07 26.88
CA THR A 430 4.73 -15.97 26.11
C THR A 430 4.79 -17.05 25.04
N ILE A 431 5.17 -16.67 23.83
CA ILE A 431 5.51 -17.60 22.74
C ILE A 431 7.00 -17.45 22.43
N LYS A 432 7.70 -18.58 22.44
CA LYS A 432 9.07 -18.66 21.94
C LYS A 432 9.03 -18.86 20.43
N VAL A 433 9.61 -17.93 19.70
CA VAL A 433 9.67 -17.96 18.24
C VAL A 433 11.07 -18.42 17.84
N PRO A 434 11.20 -19.48 17.01
CA PRO A 434 12.47 -20.09 16.68
C PRO A 434 13.24 -19.29 15.61
N VAL A 435 13.51 -18.02 15.92
CA VAL A 435 14.18 -17.06 15.05
C VAL A 435 15.04 -16.12 15.89
N CYS A 436 15.99 -15.45 15.24
CA CYS A 436 16.79 -14.41 15.87
C CYS A 436 15.98 -13.13 16.13
N TRP A 437 16.56 -12.24 16.95
CA TRP A 437 15.93 -10.96 17.29
C TRP A 437 15.57 -10.11 16.07
N ASP A 438 16.48 -9.99 15.10
CA ASP A 438 16.24 -9.15 13.91
C ASP A 438 15.12 -9.70 13.01
N SER A 439 14.97 -11.02 12.96
CA SER A 439 13.83 -11.70 12.33
C SER A 439 12.54 -11.42 13.07
N LEU A 440 12.55 -11.54 14.40
CA LEU A 440 11.37 -11.29 15.22
C LEU A 440 10.87 -9.84 15.07
N VAL A 441 11.77 -8.86 15.07
CA VAL A 441 11.42 -7.45 14.85
C VAL A 441 10.78 -7.25 13.47
N LYS A 442 11.34 -7.85 12.42
CA LYS A 442 10.79 -7.76 11.06
C LYS A 442 9.43 -8.47 10.94
N LEU A 443 9.26 -9.64 11.57
CA LEU A 443 8.01 -10.38 11.63
C LEU A 443 6.91 -9.56 12.29
N VAL A 444 7.21 -8.99 13.47
CA VAL A 444 6.24 -8.17 14.21
C VAL A 444 5.93 -6.89 13.43
N SER A 445 6.92 -6.24 12.82
CA SER A 445 6.65 -5.09 11.94
C SER A 445 5.70 -5.47 10.81
N TRP A 446 5.89 -6.63 10.17
CA TRP A 446 5.01 -7.12 9.10
C TRP A 446 3.59 -7.38 9.59
N PHE A 447 3.43 -8.01 10.76
CA PHE A 447 2.10 -8.22 11.38
C PHE A 447 1.34 -6.92 11.65
N TYR A 448 2.06 -5.81 11.86
CA TYR A 448 1.46 -4.55 12.26
C TYR A 448 1.26 -3.58 11.09
N SER A 449 2.02 -3.70 10.01
CA SER A 449 1.90 -2.82 8.83
C SER A 449 1.39 -3.52 7.56
N GLY A 450 1.43 -4.85 7.50
CA GLY A 450 1.23 -5.64 6.28
C GLY A 450 2.39 -5.56 5.27
N GLU A 451 3.42 -4.77 5.57
CA GLU A 451 4.58 -4.54 4.72
C GLU A 451 5.85 -5.15 5.32
N LEU A 452 6.56 -5.95 4.53
CA LEU A 452 7.85 -6.52 4.94
C LEU A 452 8.89 -5.40 4.91
N PRO A 453 9.61 -5.13 6.03
CA PRO A 453 10.70 -4.16 6.03
C PRO A 453 11.70 -4.48 4.93
N ARG A 454 12.07 -3.47 4.14
CA ARG A 454 13.00 -3.65 3.03
C ARG A 454 14.44 -3.73 3.55
N PRO A 455 15.30 -4.51 2.89
CA PRO A 455 16.70 -4.56 3.23
C PRO A 455 17.36 -3.24 2.84
N ILE A 456 18.54 -2.99 3.42
CA ILE A 456 19.43 -1.94 2.95
C ILE A 456 19.62 -2.09 1.43
N SER A 457 19.48 -0.99 0.69
CA SER A 457 19.49 -1.00 -0.78
C SER A 457 20.26 0.18 -1.38
N GLY A 458 20.48 0.14 -2.69
CA GLY A 458 21.21 1.18 -3.43
C GLY A 458 22.67 1.26 -3.03
N CYS A 459 23.23 2.47 -3.03
CA CYS A 459 24.65 2.69 -2.73
C CYS A 459 25.06 2.28 -1.31
N LEU A 460 24.13 2.24 -0.34
CA LEU A 460 24.44 1.71 0.98
C LEU A 460 24.71 0.20 0.92
N TRP A 461 23.90 -0.53 0.16
CA TRP A 461 24.10 -1.97 -0.06
C TRP A 461 25.43 -2.26 -0.75
N ASP A 462 25.78 -1.49 -1.77
CA ASP A 462 27.03 -1.71 -2.51
C ASP A 462 28.28 -1.56 -1.63
N ASN A 463 28.20 -0.70 -0.61
CA ASN A 463 29.29 -0.46 0.34
C ASN A 463 29.38 -1.48 1.49
N LEU A 464 28.39 -2.37 1.64
CA LEU A 464 28.42 -3.42 2.66
C LEU A 464 29.45 -4.51 2.32
N SER A 465 30.15 -5.02 3.34
CA SER A 465 30.97 -6.22 3.22
C SER A 465 30.14 -7.47 2.89
N LYS A 466 30.78 -8.57 2.46
CA LYS A 466 30.10 -9.86 2.21
C LYS A 466 29.35 -10.33 3.46
N GLU A 467 29.97 -10.18 4.62
CA GLU A 467 29.43 -10.57 5.93
C GLU A 467 28.28 -9.66 6.38
N GLU A 468 28.35 -8.36 6.08
CA GLU A 468 27.25 -7.43 6.35
C GLU A 468 26.03 -7.70 5.47
N LYS A 469 26.25 -7.99 4.17
CA LYS A 469 25.17 -8.41 3.26
C LYS A 469 24.51 -9.71 3.72
N LEU A 470 25.30 -10.67 4.20
CA LEU A 470 24.75 -11.93 4.74
C LEU A 470 23.96 -11.71 6.02
N ARG A 471 24.45 -10.89 6.95
CA ARG A 471 23.70 -10.53 8.17
C ARG A 471 22.39 -9.81 7.87
N GLU A 472 22.38 -8.97 6.84
CA GLU A 472 21.15 -8.31 6.38
C GLU A 472 20.16 -9.32 5.77
N LEU A 473 20.65 -10.35 5.08
CA LEU A 473 19.83 -11.40 4.45
C LEU A 473 19.33 -12.47 5.41
N GLU A 474 20.07 -12.77 6.46
CA GLU A 474 19.78 -13.84 7.43
C GLU A 474 18.34 -13.80 7.96
N PRO A 475 17.83 -12.63 8.39
CA PRO A 475 16.45 -12.56 8.84
C PRO A 475 15.41 -12.99 7.82
N TYR A 476 15.65 -12.72 6.54
CA TYR A 476 14.68 -13.08 5.50
C TYR A 476 14.67 -14.59 5.23
N VAL A 477 15.80 -15.28 5.40
CA VAL A 477 15.88 -16.75 5.26
C VAL A 477 15.16 -17.42 6.43
N GLU A 478 15.40 -16.96 7.66
CA GLU A 478 14.68 -17.42 8.86
C GLU A 478 13.17 -17.20 8.73
N LEU A 479 12.75 -15.98 8.31
CA LEU A 479 11.34 -15.67 8.09
C LEU A 479 10.72 -16.49 6.97
N CYS A 480 11.46 -16.84 5.92
CA CYS A 480 10.98 -17.75 4.88
C CYS A 480 10.61 -19.11 5.50
N SER A 481 11.48 -19.67 6.34
CA SER A 481 11.21 -20.95 7.02
C SER A 481 10.07 -20.86 8.03
N LEU A 482 10.09 -19.83 8.89
CA LEU A 482 9.02 -19.61 9.86
C LEU A 482 7.67 -19.39 9.19
N ALA A 483 7.63 -18.64 8.10
CA ALA A 483 6.41 -18.38 7.35
C ALA A 483 5.81 -19.66 6.77
N GLN A 484 6.64 -20.59 6.30
CA GLN A 484 6.16 -21.90 5.88
C GLN A 484 5.55 -22.68 7.06
N PHE A 485 6.20 -22.65 8.22
CA PHE A 485 5.73 -23.34 9.42
C PHE A 485 4.44 -22.74 10.01
N TRP A 486 4.32 -21.41 10.02
CA TRP A 486 3.16 -20.68 10.53
C TRP A 486 2.05 -20.45 9.49
N LEU A 487 2.18 -21.05 8.30
CA LEU A 487 1.23 -20.96 7.19
C LEU A 487 1.00 -19.50 6.71
N LEU A 488 2.06 -18.70 6.71
CA LEU A 488 2.06 -17.30 6.24
C LEU A 488 2.48 -17.24 4.77
N GLU A 489 1.62 -17.70 3.86
CA GLU A 489 1.95 -17.82 2.42
C GLU A 489 2.43 -16.49 1.79
N ASP A 490 1.74 -15.39 2.12
CA ASP A 490 2.08 -14.04 1.65
C ASP A 490 3.48 -13.59 2.11
N LEU A 491 3.85 -13.89 3.36
CA LEU A 491 5.16 -13.55 3.91
C LEU A 491 6.25 -14.43 3.31
N HIS A 492 5.98 -15.74 3.20
CA HIS A 492 6.89 -16.70 2.58
C HIS A 492 7.25 -16.28 1.16
N GLU A 493 6.25 -15.96 0.32
CA GLU A 493 6.48 -15.54 -1.07
C GLU A 493 7.26 -14.21 -1.15
N LYS A 494 6.95 -13.23 -0.28
CA LYS A 494 7.68 -11.95 -0.22
C LYS A 494 9.15 -12.15 0.16
N CYS A 495 9.44 -12.94 1.20
CA CYS A 495 10.81 -13.27 1.60
C CYS A 495 11.55 -14.05 0.51
N PHE A 496 10.91 -15.08 -0.07
CA PHE A 496 11.50 -15.89 -1.13
C PHE A 496 11.89 -15.05 -2.35
N ARG A 497 10.99 -14.21 -2.87
CA ARG A 497 11.27 -13.33 -4.01
C ARG A 497 12.38 -12.33 -3.73
N LEU A 498 12.40 -11.76 -2.52
CA LEU A 498 13.43 -10.81 -2.11
C LEU A 498 14.82 -11.47 -2.13
N ILE A 499 14.95 -12.67 -1.56
CA ILE A 499 16.22 -13.40 -1.53
C ILE A 499 16.66 -13.73 -2.96
N VAL A 500 15.75 -14.24 -3.79
CA VAL A 500 16.02 -14.57 -5.20
C VAL A 500 16.48 -13.34 -5.98
N SER A 501 15.82 -12.19 -5.82
CA SER A 501 16.23 -10.94 -6.46
C SER A 501 17.63 -10.50 -6.06
N ILE A 502 18.04 -10.75 -4.81
CA ILE A 502 19.39 -10.41 -4.35
C ILE A 502 20.41 -11.39 -4.91
N LEU A 503 20.11 -12.69 -4.95
CA LEU A 503 20.98 -13.72 -5.54
C LEU A 503 21.24 -13.49 -7.03
N ASP A 504 20.26 -12.99 -7.77
CA ASP A 504 20.41 -12.61 -9.19
C ASP A 504 21.52 -11.57 -9.38
N SER A 505 21.59 -10.58 -8.48
CA SER A 505 22.62 -9.53 -8.49
C SER A 505 23.93 -9.89 -7.79
N CYS A 506 23.89 -10.81 -6.82
CA CYS A 506 24.99 -11.11 -5.89
C CYS A 506 25.22 -12.64 -5.76
N GLN A 507 25.49 -13.32 -6.88
CA GLN A 507 25.65 -14.79 -6.96
C GLN A 507 26.70 -15.37 -6.00
N TYR A 508 27.71 -14.60 -5.61
CA TYR A 508 28.74 -15.02 -4.64
C TYR A 508 28.20 -15.24 -3.21
N LEU A 509 26.96 -14.82 -2.93
CA LEU A 509 26.27 -15.09 -1.66
C LEU A 509 25.60 -16.48 -1.64
N SER A 510 25.38 -17.10 -2.81
CA SER A 510 24.57 -18.32 -2.94
C SER A 510 25.08 -19.49 -2.09
N ILE A 511 26.40 -19.69 -1.94
CA ILE A 511 26.96 -20.77 -1.10
C ILE A 511 26.46 -20.65 0.35
N LYS A 512 26.51 -19.44 0.91
CA LYS A 512 26.09 -19.21 2.29
C LYS A 512 24.57 -19.27 2.44
N ILE A 513 23.82 -18.79 1.45
CA ILE A 513 22.36 -18.93 1.44
C ILE A 513 21.94 -20.41 1.33
N ILE A 514 22.62 -21.23 0.52
CA ILE A 514 22.40 -22.69 0.46
C ILE A 514 22.60 -23.31 1.83
N GLN A 515 23.70 -22.99 2.51
CA GLN A 515 24.01 -23.49 3.85
C GLN A 515 22.91 -23.12 4.87
N MET A 516 22.49 -21.86 4.89
CA MET A 516 21.45 -21.37 5.81
C MET A 516 20.08 -21.98 5.50
N ALA A 517 19.71 -22.02 4.22
CA ALA A 517 18.45 -22.60 3.77
C ALA A 517 18.37 -24.10 4.09
N ALA A 518 19.45 -24.85 3.88
CA ALA A 518 19.52 -26.26 4.22
C ALA A 518 19.34 -26.51 5.73
N ASN A 519 19.99 -25.70 6.58
CA ASN A 519 19.84 -25.78 8.04
C ASN A 519 18.40 -25.53 8.50
N LEU A 520 17.63 -24.76 7.72
CA LEU A 520 16.23 -24.43 7.98
C LEU A 520 15.24 -25.28 7.16
N ASN A 521 15.72 -26.36 6.52
CA ASN A 521 14.93 -27.26 5.66
C ASN A 521 14.21 -26.59 4.48
N GLN A 522 14.74 -25.46 3.98
CA GLN A 522 14.19 -24.68 2.86
C GLN A 522 14.73 -25.18 1.50
N TRP A 523 14.38 -26.40 1.11
CA TRP A 523 14.93 -27.06 -0.09
C TRP A 523 14.68 -26.34 -1.40
N LYS A 524 13.51 -25.71 -1.57
CA LYS A 524 13.21 -24.89 -2.76
C LYS A 524 14.19 -23.72 -2.90
N LEU A 525 14.58 -23.10 -1.78
CA LEU A 525 15.55 -22.01 -1.79
C LEU A 525 16.96 -22.53 -2.04
N VAL A 526 17.30 -23.72 -1.53
CA VAL A 526 18.56 -24.42 -1.84
C VAL A 526 18.69 -24.67 -3.35
N GLU A 527 17.64 -25.22 -3.98
CA GLU A 527 17.62 -25.49 -5.42
C GLU A 527 17.82 -24.23 -6.25
N VAL A 528 17.06 -23.16 -5.97
CA VAL A 528 17.18 -21.90 -6.71
C VAL A 528 18.55 -21.26 -6.50
N ALA A 529 19.07 -21.23 -5.27
CA ALA A 529 20.41 -20.70 -5.02
C ALA A 529 21.51 -21.51 -5.73
N ALA A 530 21.33 -22.83 -5.85
CA ALA A 530 22.23 -23.70 -6.62
C ALA A 530 22.16 -23.43 -8.13
N GLU A 531 20.98 -23.12 -8.68
CA GLU A 531 20.83 -22.66 -10.06
C GLU A 531 21.58 -21.35 -10.32
N TYR A 532 21.48 -20.36 -9.42
CA TYR A 532 22.26 -19.12 -9.55
C TYR A 532 23.77 -19.32 -9.44
N LEU A 533 24.20 -20.34 -8.68
CA LEU A 533 25.61 -20.69 -8.53
C LEU A 533 26.14 -21.55 -9.69
N SER A 534 25.25 -22.17 -10.46
CA SER A 534 25.57 -23.16 -11.49
C SER A 534 26.61 -22.69 -12.52
N PRO A 535 26.63 -21.42 -12.99
CA PRO A 535 27.62 -20.94 -13.96
C PRO A 535 29.03 -20.81 -13.37
N MET A 536 29.13 -20.63 -12.04
CA MET A 536 30.39 -20.39 -11.32
C MET A 536 31.01 -21.68 -10.77
N TYR A 537 30.30 -22.81 -10.83
CA TYR A 537 30.70 -24.07 -10.21
C TYR A 537 32.13 -24.51 -10.56
N HIS A 538 32.53 -24.42 -11.83
CA HIS A 538 33.87 -24.84 -12.26
C HIS A 538 35.01 -24.00 -11.65
N HIS A 539 34.75 -22.71 -11.40
CA HIS A 539 35.71 -21.82 -10.77
C HIS A 539 35.78 -22.07 -9.25
N LEU A 540 34.62 -22.29 -8.64
CA LEU A 540 34.49 -22.50 -7.19
C LEU A 540 34.93 -23.90 -6.76
N ARG A 541 34.88 -24.91 -7.64
CA ARG A 541 35.28 -26.29 -7.35
C ARG A 541 36.71 -26.40 -6.83
N ASN A 542 37.59 -25.53 -7.30
CA ASN A 542 39.00 -25.49 -6.91
C ASN A 542 39.27 -24.45 -5.81
N SER A 543 38.22 -23.79 -5.30
CA SER A 543 38.29 -22.87 -4.17
C SER A 543 37.96 -23.61 -2.87
N SER A 544 38.45 -23.08 -1.74
CA SER A 544 38.09 -23.59 -0.42
C SER A 544 36.68 -23.19 0.03
N GLU A 545 35.87 -22.55 -0.83
CA GLU A 545 34.52 -22.11 -0.44
C GLU A 545 33.52 -23.27 -0.29
N PHE A 546 33.79 -24.42 -0.94
CA PHE A 546 32.96 -25.63 -0.81
C PHE A 546 33.34 -26.51 0.37
N ASP A 547 34.51 -26.30 1.00
CA ASP A 547 34.98 -27.13 2.12
C ASP A 547 34.05 -27.04 3.35
N ALA A 548 33.22 -25.99 3.42
CA ALA A 548 32.24 -25.77 4.49
C ALA A 548 30.83 -26.35 4.22
N LEU A 549 30.60 -26.97 3.05
CA LEU A 549 29.31 -27.56 2.68
C LEU A 549 29.32 -29.08 2.85
N ASP A 550 28.16 -29.63 3.19
CA ASP A 550 27.91 -31.08 3.15
C ASP A 550 28.02 -31.61 1.71
N GLU A 551 28.54 -32.83 1.55
CA GLU A 551 28.63 -33.55 0.27
C GLU A 551 27.28 -33.60 -0.47
N HIS A 552 26.17 -33.72 0.28
CA HIS A 552 24.84 -33.69 -0.33
C HIS A 552 24.53 -32.35 -1.01
N LEU A 553 24.89 -31.22 -0.38
CA LEU A 553 24.68 -29.88 -0.95
C LEU A 553 25.61 -29.64 -2.16
N ILE A 554 26.83 -30.18 -2.11
CA ILE A 554 27.76 -30.14 -3.25
C ILE A 554 27.18 -30.88 -4.46
N GLU A 555 26.57 -32.05 -4.25
CA GLU A 555 25.92 -32.80 -5.34
C GLU A 555 24.72 -32.05 -5.94
N ILE A 556 23.93 -31.34 -5.14
CA ILE A 556 22.84 -30.47 -5.66
C ILE A 556 23.42 -29.38 -6.57
N ILE A 557 24.48 -28.70 -6.13
CA ILE A 557 25.15 -27.66 -6.93
C ILE A 557 25.73 -28.25 -8.22
N ARG A 558 26.36 -29.43 -8.13
CA ARG A 558 26.90 -30.15 -9.30
C ARG A 558 25.80 -30.50 -10.29
N ALA A 559 24.67 -31.03 -9.81
CA ALA A 559 23.52 -31.37 -10.63
C ALA A 559 22.96 -30.14 -11.36
N ALA A 560 22.81 -29.00 -10.67
CA ALA A 560 22.39 -27.74 -11.27
C ALA A 560 23.37 -27.26 -12.37
N SER A 561 24.67 -27.38 -12.14
CA SER A 561 25.71 -27.02 -13.14
C SER A 561 25.68 -27.92 -14.39
N VAL A 562 25.44 -29.23 -14.22
CA VAL A 562 25.27 -30.16 -15.34
C VAL A 562 24.02 -29.80 -16.15
N GLN A 563 22.89 -29.54 -15.50
CA GLN A 563 21.65 -29.12 -16.18
C GLN A 563 21.83 -27.79 -16.93
N PHE A 564 22.51 -26.82 -16.33
CA PHE A 564 22.84 -25.55 -16.96
C PHE A 564 23.69 -25.75 -18.23
N SER A 565 24.71 -26.61 -18.15
CA SER A 565 25.59 -26.93 -19.28
C SER A 565 24.84 -27.64 -20.42
N GLN A 566 23.89 -28.53 -20.09
CA GLN A 566 23.05 -29.20 -21.08
C GLN A 566 22.09 -28.24 -21.77
N ARG A 567 21.45 -27.32 -21.03
CA ARG A 567 20.56 -26.29 -21.60
C ARG A 567 21.33 -25.35 -22.54
N ASN A 568 22.54 -24.93 -22.17
CA ASN A 568 23.36 -24.05 -23.00
C ASN A 568 24.01 -24.79 -24.20
N GLY A 569 24.38 -26.06 -24.05
CA GLY A 569 24.88 -26.88 -25.15
C GLY A 569 23.82 -27.14 -26.24
N HIS A 570 22.54 -27.21 -25.87
CA HIS A 570 21.42 -27.31 -26.81
C HIS A 570 21.14 -25.99 -27.57
N LEU A 571 21.43 -24.83 -26.98
CA LEU A 571 21.32 -23.53 -27.65
C LEU A 571 22.40 -23.31 -28.72
N VAL A 572 23.60 -23.86 -28.52
CA VAL A 572 24.72 -23.79 -29.49
C VAL A 572 24.54 -24.77 -30.66
N THR A 573 23.65 -25.76 -30.55
CA THR A 573 23.33 -26.70 -31.64
C THR A 573 22.10 -26.29 -32.48
N LEU A 574 21.40 -25.21 -32.10
CA LEU A 574 20.23 -24.66 -32.80
C LEU A 574 20.48 -23.28 -33.45
N THR A 575 21.72 -22.76 -33.38
CA THR A 575 22.24 -21.65 -34.19
C THR A 575 23.26 -22.19 -35.17
#